data_AF-A0A949N732-F1
#
_entry.id   AF-A0A949N732-F1
#
_cell.length_a   1.000
_cell.length_b   1.000
_cell.length_c   1.000
_cell.angle_alpha   90.00
_cell.angle_beta   90.00
_cell.angle_gamma   90.00
#
_symmetry.space_group_name_H-M   'P 1'
#
loop_
_entity.id
_entity.type
_entity.pdbx_description
1 polymer ?
#
loop_
_entity_poly.entity_id
_entity_poly.type
_entity_poly.pdbx_seq_one_letter_code
_entity_poly.pdbx_strand_id
1 'polypeptide(L)'
;MQDDRQASAAERTEALVRDRLGARLGAELAHALDRGEKFHDVGIDSLDIVVVLAELERDFEVERIADGELWDIADSIDALVHYLDAHGHAPAETP
;
A
#
# COMPACT_ATOMS: atom_id res chain seq x y z
N MET A 1 23.99 -2.14 7.58
CA MET A 1 24.09 -1.27 6.39
C MET A 1 23.14 -1.69 5.28
N GLN A 2 23.06 -2.98 4.89
CA GLN A 2 22.07 -3.42 3.90
C GLN A 2 20.67 -3.57 4.52
N ASP A 3 20.58 -4.14 5.74
CA ASP A 3 19.33 -4.21 6.52
C ASP A 3 18.73 -2.84 6.84
N ASP A 4 19.56 -1.85 7.20
CA ASP A 4 19.08 -0.49 7.50
C ASP A 4 18.44 0.19 6.28
N ARG A 5 19.00 0.00 5.07
CA ARG A 5 18.41 0.55 3.85
C ARG A 5 17.10 -0.13 3.48
N GLN A 6 17.02 -1.44 3.69
CA GLN A 6 15.82 -2.19 3.37
C GLN A 6 14.69 -1.87 4.34
N ALA A 7 14.98 -1.73 5.63
CA ALA A 7 14.03 -1.21 6.61
C ALA A 7 13.55 0.21 6.23
N SER A 8 14.45 1.10 5.83
CA SER A 8 14.09 2.46 5.40
C SER A 8 13.31 2.51 4.07
N ALA A 9 13.38 1.46 3.24
CA ALA A 9 12.59 1.37 2.01
C ALA A 9 11.15 0.95 2.36
N ALA A 10 11.00 -0.13 3.13
CA ALA A 10 9.69 -0.61 3.58
C ALA A 10 8.92 0.44 4.40
N GLU A 11 9.59 1.19 5.27
CA GLU A 11 8.98 2.30 6.02
C GLU A 11 8.46 3.42 5.11
N ARG A 12 9.17 3.72 4.02
CA ARG A 12 8.73 4.71 3.02
C ARG A 12 7.56 4.19 2.18
N THR A 13 7.62 2.92 1.76
CA THR A 13 6.52 2.27 1.04
C THR A 13 5.25 2.28 1.87
N GLU A 14 5.33 1.94 3.15
CA GLU A 14 4.19 2.01 4.06
C GLU A 14 3.66 3.43 4.23
N ALA A 15 4.54 4.43 4.40
CA ALA A 15 4.12 5.82 4.53
C ALA A 15 3.30 6.27 3.31
N LEU A 16 3.72 5.88 2.10
CA LEU A 16 2.98 6.14 0.86
C LEU A 16 1.64 5.39 0.80
N VAL A 17 1.62 4.10 1.19
CA VAL A 17 0.38 3.32 1.28
C VAL A 17 -0.62 3.98 2.24
N ARG A 18 -0.16 4.40 3.43
CA ARG A 18 -1.00 5.10 4.42
C ARG A 18 -1.46 6.46 3.94
N ASP A 19 -0.65 7.20 3.18
CA ASP A 19 -1.04 8.47 2.58
C ASP A 19 -2.19 8.27 1.57
N ARG A 20 -2.07 7.29 0.67
CA ARG A 20 -3.12 6.97 -0.31
C ARG A 20 -4.40 6.45 0.34
N LEU A 21 -4.28 5.56 1.33
CA LEU A 21 -5.42 5.16 2.16
C LEU A 21 -6.06 6.36 2.86
N GLY A 22 -5.24 7.26 3.42
CA GLY A 22 -5.71 8.46 4.10
C GLY A 22 -6.44 9.45 3.20
N ALA A 23 -5.99 9.60 1.95
CA ALA A 23 -6.65 10.43 0.94
C ALA A 23 -8.04 9.88 0.58
N ARG A 24 -8.22 8.56 0.58
CA ARG A 24 -9.49 7.91 0.20
C ARG A 24 -10.46 7.72 1.37
N LEU A 25 -9.95 7.30 2.52
CA LEU A 25 -10.71 6.82 3.68
C LEU A 25 -10.70 7.81 4.85
N GLY A 26 -9.80 8.80 4.82
CA GLY A 26 -9.52 9.71 5.92
C GLY A 26 -8.24 9.33 6.67
N ALA A 27 -7.39 10.34 6.92
CA ALA A 27 -6.07 10.15 7.54
C ALA A 27 -6.14 9.50 8.93
N GLU A 28 -7.18 9.81 9.72
CA GLU A 28 -7.37 9.25 11.06
C GLU A 28 -7.56 7.73 11.01
N LEU A 29 -8.42 7.25 10.11
CA LEU A 29 -8.64 5.82 9.92
C LEU A 29 -7.36 5.16 9.41
N ALA A 30 -6.73 5.71 8.37
CA ALA A 30 -5.51 5.13 7.78
C ALA A 30 -4.33 5.03 8.77
N HIS A 31 -4.25 5.93 9.77
CA HIS A 31 -3.22 5.86 10.82
C HIS A 31 -3.60 4.91 11.97
N ALA A 32 -4.89 4.70 12.21
CA ALA A 32 -5.38 3.80 13.25
C ALA A 32 -5.30 2.32 12.85
N LEU A 33 -5.28 2.01 11.55
CA LEU A 33 -5.18 0.63 11.05
C LEU A 33 -3.87 -0.03 11.48
N ASP A 34 -4.01 -1.22 12.08
CA ASP A 34 -2.89 -2.13 12.27
C ASP A 34 -2.42 -2.67 10.90
N ARG A 35 -1.12 -2.95 10.78
CA ARG A 35 -0.54 -3.32 9.48
C ARG A 35 -1.08 -4.66 8.96
N GLY A 36 -1.35 -5.60 9.86
CA GLY A 36 -1.82 -6.95 9.54
C GLY A 36 -3.35 -7.08 9.56
N GLU A 37 -4.06 -6.03 9.94
CA GLU A 37 -5.52 -6.03 10.00
C GLU A 37 -6.12 -6.04 8.60
N LYS A 38 -7.12 -6.91 8.40
CA LYS A 38 -7.76 -7.07 7.10
C LYS A 38 -8.74 -5.93 6.86
N PHE A 39 -8.67 -5.31 5.69
CA PHE A 39 -9.52 -4.17 5.35
C PHE A 39 -11.02 -4.48 5.43
N HIS A 40 -11.42 -5.70 5.05
CA HIS A 40 -12.83 -6.10 5.13
C HIS A 40 -13.32 -6.32 6.56
N ASP A 41 -12.44 -6.68 7.50
CA ASP A 41 -12.80 -6.90 8.91
C ASP A 41 -13.12 -5.57 9.62
N VAL A 42 -12.53 -4.47 9.16
CA VAL A 42 -12.79 -3.10 9.64
C VAL A 42 -13.83 -2.34 8.79
N GLY A 43 -14.42 -3.01 7.79
CA GLY A 43 -15.51 -2.45 6.98
C GLY A 43 -15.06 -1.47 5.90
N ILE A 44 -13.81 -1.53 5.45
CA ILE A 44 -13.35 -0.79 4.27
C ILE A 44 -13.92 -1.46 3.03
N ASP A 45 -14.55 -0.67 2.16
CA ASP A 45 -15.20 -1.16 0.96
C ASP A 45 -14.16 -1.61 -0.09
N SER A 46 -14.47 -2.71 -0.80
CA SER A 46 -13.59 -3.22 -1.84
C SER A 46 -13.38 -2.25 -3.00
N LEU A 47 -14.35 -1.39 -3.30
CA LEU A 47 -14.19 -0.33 -4.27
C LEU A 47 -13.15 0.70 -3.82
N ASP A 48 -13.11 1.03 -2.52
CA ASP A 48 -12.13 1.97 -1.98
C ASP A 48 -10.72 1.40 -2.07
N ILE A 49 -10.58 0.10 -1.77
CA ILE A 49 -9.32 -0.64 -1.90
C ILE A 49 -8.83 -0.65 -3.35
N VAL A 50 -9.71 -0.98 -4.31
CA VAL A 50 -9.36 -0.99 -5.74
C VAL A 50 -8.91 0.38 -6.23
N VAL A 51 -9.56 1.46 -5.78
CA VAL A 51 -9.18 2.82 -6.14
C VAL A 51 -7.79 3.17 -5.59
N VAL A 52 -7.53 2.86 -4.32
CA VAL A 52 -6.21 3.07 -3.70
C VAL A 52 -5.13 2.26 -4.42
N LEU A 53 -5.42 1.02 -4.77
CA LEU A 53 -4.49 0.16 -5.50
C LEU A 53 -4.13 0.74 -6.86
N ALA A 54 -5.12 1.22 -7.63
CA ALA A 54 -4.88 1.85 -8.92
C ALA A 54 -4.04 3.14 -8.83
N GLU A 55 -4.11 3.85 -7.71
CA GLU A 55 -3.21 4.99 -7.43
C GLU A 55 -1.79 4.52 -7.12
N LEU A 56 -1.64 3.50 -6.27
CA LEU A 56 -0.34 2.94 -5.90
C LEU A 56 0.39 2.30 -7.09
N GLU A 57 -0.32 1.58 -7.97
CA GLU A 57 0.24 1.05 -9.22
C GLU A 57 0.91 2.14 -10.07
N ARG A 58 0.30 3.34 -10.10
CA ARG A 58 0.81 4.48 -10.86
C ARG A 58 2.00 5.14 -10.18
N ASP A 59 1.97 5.24 -8.86
CA ASP A 59 3.05 5.85 -8.08
C ASP A 59 4.32 5.00 -8.06
N PHE A 60 4.18 3.68 -8.04
CA PHE A 60 5.27 2.71 -7.96
C PHE A 60 5.66 2.11 -9.31
N GLU A 61 5.06 2.59 -10.41
CA GLU A 61 5.30 2.09 -11.78
C GLU A 61 5.19 0.57 -11.90
N VAL A 62 4.21 -0.03 -11.21
CA VAL A 62 4.00 -1.49 -11.19
C VAL A 62 3.21 -1.93 -12.42
N GLU A 63 3.49 -3.13 -12.92
CA GLU A 63 2.62 -3.76 -13.92
C GLU A 63 1.23 -4.00 -13.31
N ARG A 64 0.18 -3.76 -14.10
CA ARG A 64 -1.19 -3.83 -13.63
C ARG A 64 -1.50 -5.20 -12.99
N ILE A 65 -2.01 -5.16 -11.77
CA ILE A 65 -2.41 -6.36 -11.02
C ILE A 65 -3.60 -7.01 -11.73
N ALA A 66 -3.50 -8.33 -11.97
CA ALA A 66 -4.59 -9.10 -12.55
C ALA A 66 -5.70 -9.32 -11.51
N ASP A 67 -6.96 -9.32 -11.95
CA ASP A 67 -8.14 -9.44 -11.08
C ASP A 67 -8.12 -10.67 -10.14
N GLY A 68 -7.35 -11.72 -10.48
CA GLY A 68 -7.20 -12.94 -9.68
C GLY A 68 -6.28 -12.80 -8.45
N GLU A 69 -5.36 -11.83 -8.45
CA GLU A 69 -4.37 -11.61 -7.38
C GLU A 69 -4.74 -10.43 -6.47
N LEU A 70 -5.71 -9.61 -6.92
CA LEU A 70 -6.17 -8.40 -6.24
C LEU A 70 -6.53 -8.63 -4.77
N TRP A 71 -7.24 -9.71 -4.47
CA TRP A 71 -7.71 -10.01 -3.11
C TRP A 71 -6.60 -10.49 -2.18
N ASP A 72 -5.54 -11.08 -2.71
CA ASP A 72 -4.39 -11.51 -1.92
C ASP A 72 -3.43 -10.34 -1.68
N ILE A 73 -3.35 -9.39 -2.64
CA ILE A 73 -2.47 -8.22 -2.58
C ILE A 73 -3.08 -7.10 -1.73
N ALA A 74 -4.38 -6.86 -1.86
CA ALA A 74 -5.05 -5.72 -1.26
C ALA A 74 -5.94 -6.10 -0.07
N ASP A 75 -5.48 -7.05 0.76
CA ASP A 75 -6.18 -7.49 1.98
C ASP A 75 -5.77 -6.68 3.23
N SER A 76 -4.52 -6.20 3.29
CA SER A 76 -3.97 -5.43 4.43
C SER A 76 -2.85 -4.47 4.00
N ILE A 77 -2.42 -3.60 4.91
CA ILE A 77 -1.28 -2.68 4.66
C ILE A 77 0.00 -3.49 4.42
N ASP A 78 0.26 -4.52 5.22
CA ASP A 78 1.44 -5.37 5.04
C ASP A 78 1.44 -6.08 3.68
N ALA A 79 0.29 -6.54 3.20
CA ALA A 79 0.18 -7.17 1.88
C ALA A 79 0.51 -6.18 0.76
N LEU A 80 -0.02 -4.96 0.83
CA LEU A 80 0.28 -3.89 -0.12
C LEU A 80 1.77 -3.53 -0.10
N VAL A 81 2.36 -3.32 1.08
CA VAL A 81 3.78 -2.98 1.22
C VAL A 81 4.65 -4.09 0.67
N HIS A 82 4.35 -5.34 1.01
CA HIS A 82 5.11 -6.50 0.53
C HIS A 82 5.08 -6.60 -0.99
N TYR A 83 3.91 -6.40 -1.60
CA TYR A 83 3.75 -6.42 -3.05
C TYR A 83 4.53 -5.28 -3.72
N LEU A 84 4.40 -4.06 -3.22
CA LEU A 84 5.08 -2.89 -3.78
C LEU A 84 6.61 -2.96 -3.63
N ASP A 85 7.13 -3.49 -2.52
CA ASP A 85 8.57 -3.70 -2.34
C ASP A 85 9.11 -4.82 -3.26
N ALA A 86 8.29 -5.83 -3.57
CA ALA A 86 8.69 -6.94 -4.42
C ALA A 86 8.62 -6.61 -5.93
N HIS A 87 7.69 -5.74 -6.33
CA HIS A 87 7.34 -5.53 -7.73
C HIS A 87 7.44 -4.08 -8.21
N GLY A 88 7.48 -3.11 -7.29
CA GLY A 88 7.45 -1.69 -7.60
C GLY A 88 8.80 -0.98 -7.51
N HIS A 89 8.82 0.20 -8.10
CA HIS A 89 9.91 1.17 -7.98
C HIS A 89 9.38 2.36 -7.22
N ALA A 90 9.76 2.46 -5.93
CA ALA A 90 9.32 3.58 -5.09
C ALA A 90 9.66 4.92 -5.78
N PRO A 91 8.74 5.89 -5.79
CA PRO A 91 8.96 7.17 -6.47
C PRO A 91 10.21 7.85 -5.91
N ALA A 92 11.04 8.37 -6.81
CA ALA A 92 12.25 9.08 -6.42
C ALA A 92 11.88 10.32 -5.58
N GLU A 93 12.58 10.53 -4.46
CA GLU A 93 12.40 11.73 -3.64
C GLU A 93 12.55 12.97 -4.53
N THR A 94 11.49 13.75 -4.66
CA THR A 94 11.60 15.05 -5.33
C THR A 94 12.20 16.01 -4.31
N PRO A 95 13.37 16.63 -4.59
CA PRO A 95 14.11 17.44 -3.64
C PRO A 95 13.41 18.73 -3.21
#